data_AF-A0A962V000-F1
#
_entry.id   AF-A0A962V000-F1
#
_cell.length_a   1.000
_cell.length_b   1.000
_cell.length_c   1.000
_cell.angle_alpha   90.00
_cell.angle_beta   90.00
_cell.angle_gamma   90.00
#
_symmetry.space_group_name_H-M   'P 1'
#
loop_
_entity.id
_entity.type
_entity.pdbx_description
1 polymer ?
#
loop_
_entity_poly.entity_id
_entity_poly.type
_entity_poly.pdbx_seq_one_letter_code
_entity_poly.pdbx_strand_id
1 'polypeptide(L)'
;QPGQQSLSRGRRIQINSEPITLQVRPRPADYGANAGDNTDADAQTWLPSWQLTLQEQWSSNPPVFRVGEPVTRTLLIEATGLEAGQLPELRMPQLSGVNLYYDQAETSTRYEGAWLVGKREQKIAIVPTRAGEIT
;
A
#
# COMPACT_ATOMS: atom_id res chain seq x y z
N GLN A 1 4.87 11.82 74.12
CA GLN A 1 5.52 11.42 72.85
C GLN A 1 4.56 10.50 72.12
N PRO A 2 4.08 10.88 70.92
CA PRO A 2 4.74 10.43 69.69
C PRO A 2 4.76 11.49 68.56
N GLY A 3 5.77 11.45 67.70
CA GLY A 3 5.87 12.27 66.48
C GLY A 3 6.06 11.36 65.26
N GLN A 4 5.11 11.44 64.33
CA GLN A 4 4.94 10.57 63.16
C GLN A 4 6.09 10.71 62.15
N GLN A 5 6.56 9.58 61.61
CA GLN A 5 7.42 9.55 60.43
C GLN A 5 6.55 9.85 59.19
N SER A 6 6.88 10.94 58.47
CA SER A 6 6.24 11.28 57.20
C SER A 6 7.00 10.64 56.04
N LEU A 7 6.31 9.77 55.30
CA LEU A 7 6.79 9.20 54.04
C LEU A 7 6.89 10.30 52.98
N SER A 8 8.06 10.45 52.37
CA SER A 8 8.30 11.32 51.23
C SER A 8 7.54 10.80 50.01
N ARG A 9 6.49 11.52 49.58
CA ARG A 9 5.78 11.21 48.33
C ARG A 9 6.63 11.65 47.15
N GLY A 10 6.87 10.74 46.20
CA GLY A 10 7.53 11.03 44.93
C GLY A 10 6.80 12.13 44.14
N ARG A 11 7.57 13.03 43.54
CA ARG A 11 7.06 14.16 42.75
C ARG A 11 6.63 13.66 41.37
N ARG A 12 5.34 13.75 41.05
CA ARG A 12 4.82 13.45 39.71
C ARG A 12 5.31 14.54 38.75
N ILE A 13 6.14 14.16 37.77
CA ILE A 13 6.53 15.03 36.66
C ILE A 13 5.56 14.73 35.52
N GLN A 14 4.93 15.77 34.99
CA GLN A 14 4.10 15.69 33.79
C GLN A 14 4.79 16.50 32.70
N ILE A 15 5.17 15.82 31.62
CA ILE A 15 5.78 16.43 30.43
C ILE A 15 4.65 16.57 29.41
N ASN A 16 4.34 17.79 29.01
CA ASN A 16 3.44 18.07 27.90
C ASN A 16 4.28 18.67 26.76
N SER A 17 4.13 18.15 25.54
CA SER A 17 4.74 18.72 24.34
C SER A 17 3.88 19.86 23.79
N GLU A 18 4.48 20.77 23.03
CA GLU A 18 3.73 21.82 22.32
C GLU A 18 2.87 21.20 21.20
N PRO A 19 1.62 21.66 21.01
CA PRO A 19 0.75 21.17 19.94
C PRO A 19 1.26 21.64 18.57
N ILE A 20 1.41 20.72 17.63
CA ILE A 20 1.72 21.03 16.23
C ILE A 20 0.41 21.20 15.45
N THR A 21 0.26 22.32 14.75
CA THR A 21 -0.87 22.56 13.83
C THR A 21 -0.48 22.12 12.43
N LEU A 22 -1.16 21.10 11.89
CA LEU A 22 -0.94 20.61 10.53
C LEU A 22 -2.06 21.08 9.60
N GLN A 23 -1.71 21.78 8.51
CA GLN A 23 -2.66 22.13 7.46
C GLN A 23 -2.72 20.99 6.43
N VAL A 24 -3.86 20.29 6.35
CA VAL A 24 -4.08 19.17 5.44
C VAL A 24 -5.02 19.60 4.32
N ARG A 25 -4.66 19.32 3.05
CA ARG A 25 -5.56 19.54 1.91
C ARG A 25 -6.67 18.49 1.90
N PRO A 26 -7.92 18.86 1.58
CA PRO A 26 -9.00 17.89 1.46
C PRO A 26 -8.77 16.95 0.26
N ARG A 27 -9.39 15.78 0.32
CA ARG A 27 -9.53 14.89 -0.85
C ARG A 27 -10.22 15.66 -1.99
N PRO A 28 -9.65 15.71 -3.21
CA PRO A 28 -10.31 16.22 -4.41
C PRO A 28 -11.65 15.52 -4.65
N ALA A 29 -12.68 16.29 -4.99
CA ALA A 29 -14.05 15.79 -5.15
C ALA A 29 -14.20 14.81 -6.33
N ASP A 30 -13.29 14.86 -7.29
CA ASP A 30 -13.22 14.01 -8.49
C ASP A 30 -12.33 12.77 -8.30
N TYR A 31 -11.74 12.57 -7.11
CA TYR A 31 -10.89 11.41 -6.86
C TYR A 31 -11.67 10.10 -6.88
N GLY A 32 -11.31 9.20 -7.81
CA GLY A 32 -12.00 7.95 -8.09
C GLY A 32 -12.99 8.01 -9.26
N ALA A 33 -13.19 9.19 -9.88
CA ALA A 33 -14.07 9.33 -11.06
C ALA A 33 -13.54 8.55 -12.29
N ASN A 34 -12.24 8.27 -12.34
CA ASN A 34 -11.58 7.53 -13.42
C ASN A 34 -11.16 6.10 -13.00
N ALA A 35 -11.73 5.54 -11.93
CA ALA A 35 -11.35 4.22 -11.41
C ALA A 35 -11.62 3.05 -12.38
N GLY A 36 -12.33 3.29 -13.49
CA GLY A 36 -12.69 2.25 -14.45
C GLY A 36 -13.74 1.30 -13.90
N ASP A 37 -13.80 0.10 -14.47
CA ASP A 37 -14.58 -1.06 -14.03
C ASP A 37 -14.04 -1.74 -12.77
N ASN A 38 -12.92 -1.25 -12.23
CA ASN A 38 -12.40 -1.69 -10.94
C ASN A 38 -13.28 -1.11 -9.81
N THR A 39 -14.35 -1.83 -9.45
CA THR A 39 -15.29 -1.46 -8.39
C THR A 39 -14.85 -1.84 -6.98
N ASP A 40 -13.63 -2.36 -6.83
CA ASP A 40 -13.10 -2.76 -5.53
C ASP A 40 -12.81 -1.52 -4.67
N ALA A 41 -13.10 -1.62 -3.38
CA ALA A 41 -12.94 -0.51 -2.42
C ALA A 41 -11.52 0.11 -2.45
N ASP A 42 -10.53 -0.66 -2.87
CA ASP A 42 -9.13 -0.25 -3.01
C ASP A 42 -8.93 0.81 -4.13
N ALA A 43 -9.74 0.78 -5.20
CA ALA A 43 -9.69 1.76 -6.30
C ALA A 43 -10.20 3.16 -5.87
N GLN A 44 -10.85 3.26 -4.71
CA GLN A 44 -11.24 4.51 -4.06
C GLN A 44 -10.28 4.97 -2.94
N THR A 45 -9.18 4.25 -2.69
CA THR A 45 -8.23 4.56 -1.62
C THR A 45 -7.53 5.89 -1.89
N TRP A 46 -7.82 6.91 -1.08
CA TRP A 46 -7.11 8.19 -1.16
C TRP A 46 -5.67 8.04 -0.66
N LEU A 47 -4.69 8.27 -1.55
CA LEU A 47 -3.25 8.16 -1.26
C LEU A 47 -2.57 9.55 -1.21
N PRO A 48 -2.69 10.29 -0.08
CA PRO A 48 -2.07 11.61 0.06
C PRO A 48 -0.55 11.47 0.18
N SER A 49 0.12 11.43 -0.96
CA SER A 49 1.56 11.22 -1.09
C SER A 49 2.20 12.39 -1.84
N TRP A 50 3.49 12.66 -1.57
CA TRP A 50 4.28 13.64 -2.33
C TRP A 50 4.66 13.10 -3.71
N GLN A 51 4.92 11.80 -3.79
CA GLN A 51 5.21 11.09 -5.02
C GLN A 51 4.60 9.70 -4.92
N LEU A 52 4.00 9.25 -6.02
CA LEU A 52 3.46 7.91 -6.18
C LEU A 52 4.02 7.32 -7.47
N THR A 53 4.54 6.11 -7.42
CA THR A 53 5.01 5.39 -8.61
C THR A 53 4.42 3.99 -8.64
N LEU A 54 4.05 3.55 -9.84
CA LEU A 54 3.65 2.17 -10.13
C LEU A 54 4.56 1.66 -11.24
N GLN A 55 5.21 0.53 -11.00
CA GLN A 55 6.08 -0.16 -11.96
C GLN A 55 5.57 -1.57 -12.17
N GLU A 56 5.82 -2.11 -13.36
CA GLU A 56 5.53 -3.50 -13.67
C GLU A 56 6.72 -4.19 -14.33
N GLN A 57 6.82 -5.50 -14.08
CA GLN A 57 7.78 -6.38 -14.72
C GLN A 57 7.11 -7.72 -15.05
N TRP A 58 7.46 -8.28 -16.19
CA TRP A 58 7.03 -9.60 -16.63
C TRP A 58 8.20 -10.58 -16.61
N SER A 59 7.92 -11.87 -16.41
CA SER A 59 8.94 -12.93 -16.48
C SER A 59 9.65 -13.01 -17.83
N SER A 60 9.02 -12.50 -18.90
CA SER A 60 9.61 -12.28 -20.22
C SER A 60 9.15 -10.94 -20.80
N ASN A 61 9.99 -10.29 -21.61
CA ASN A 61 9.67 -9.03 -22.27
C ASN A 61 9.93 -9.14 -23.79
N PRO A 62 8.88 -9.18 -24.64
CA PRO A 62 7.46 -9.13 -24.29
C PRO A 62 6.99 -10.45 -23.63
N PRO A 63 5.90 -10.42 -22.84
CA PRO A 63 5.34 -11.63 -22.27
C PRO A 63 4.73 -12.53 -23.36
N VAL A 64 4.98 -13.83 -23.27
CA VAL A 64 4.36 -14.85 -24.15
C VAL A 64 3.41 -15.70 -23.33
N PHE A 65 2.14 -15.72 -23.72
CA PHE A 65 1.09 -16.49 -23.04
C PHE A 65 0.79 -17.78 -23.79
N ARG A 66 0.75 -18.89 -23.05
CA ARG A 66 0.33 -20.20 -23.56
C ARG A 66 -0.68 -20.81 -22.60
N VAL A 67 -1.65 -21.53 -23.16
CA VAL A 67 -2.69 -22.18 -22.36
C VAL A 67 -2.03 -23.19 -21.40
N GLY A 68 -2.34 -23.06 -20.11
CA GLY A 68 -1.79 -23.90 -19.05
C GLY A 68 -0.40 -23.52 -18.57
N GLU A 69 0.29 -22.57 -19.21
CA GLU A 69 1.62 -22.13 -18.77
C GLU A 69 1.52 -20.83 -17.96
N PRO A 70 2.13 -20.77 -16.75
CA PRO A 70 2.11 -19.57 -15.94
C PRO A 70 3.04 -18.49 -16.50
N VAL A 71 2.54 -17.26 -16.56
CA VAL A 71 3.34 -16.05 -16.78
C VAL A 71 3.28 -15.19 -15.53
N THR A 72 4.42 -14.83 -14.96
CA THR A 72 4.47 -14.02 -13.74
C THR A 72 4.54 -12.53 -14.08
N ARG A 73 3.67 -11.75 -13.44
CA ARG A 73 3.71 -10.28 -13.40
C ARG A 73 4.07 -9.84 -11.99
N THR A 74 5.06 -8.95 -11.87
CA THR A 74 5.42 -8.28 -10.63
C THR A 74 4.98 -6.83 -10.73
N LEU A 75 4.16 -6.39 -9.79
CA LEU A 75 3.75 -4.99 -9.64
C LEU A 75 4.42 -4.39 -8.41
N LEU A 76 4.93 -3.18 -8.56
CA LEU A 76 5.56 -2.44 -7.49
C LEU A 76 4.93 -1.05 -7.37
N ILE A 77 4.32 -0.79 -6.22
CA ILE A 77 3.87 0.55 -5.82
C ILE A 77 4.79 1.13 -4.74
N GLU A 78 5.25 2.35 -4.94
CA GLU A 78 6.05 3.11 -3.98
C GLU A 78 5.46 4.50 -3.80
N ALA A 79 5.31 4.93 -2.54
CA ALA A 79 4.78 6.24 -2.19
C ALA A 79 5.65 6.96 -1.16
N THR A 80 5.96 8.22 -1.42
CA THR A 80 6.60 9.12 -0.46
C THR A 80 5.53 9.82 0.36
N GLY A 81 5.60 9.68 1.69
CA GLY A 81 4.68 10.23 2.68
C GLY A 81 3.65 9.25 3.23
N LEU A 82 3.68 8.00 2.79
CA LEU A 82 2.83 6.92 3.28
C LEU A 82 3.69 5.75 3.75
N GLU A 83 3.25 5.05 4.79
CA GLU A 83 3.83 3.75 5.14
C GLU A 83 3.27 2.65 4.24
N ALA A 84 3.96 1.52 4.14
CA ALA A 84 3.52 0.42 3.29
C ALA A 84 2.13 -0.13 3.66
N GLY A 85 1.74 -0.08 4.94
CA GLY A 85 0.42 -0.49 5.41
C GLY A 85 -0.73 0.40 4.93
N GLN A 86 -0.43 1.62 4.47
CA GLN A 86 -1.40 2.53 3.86
C GLN A 86 -1.52 2.33 2.34
N LEU A 87 -0.64 1.52 1.75
CA LEU A 87 -0.71 1.22 0.32
C LEU A 87 -1.77 0.16 0.04
N PRO A 88 -2.61 0.36 -0.98
CA PRO A 88 -3.70 -0.55 -1.27
C PRO A 88 -3.14 -1.89 -1.72
N GLU A 89 -3.98 -2.91 -1.66
CA GLU A 89 -3.65 -4.18 -2.26
C GLU A 89 -3.68 -4.05 -3.79
N LEU A 90 -2.68 -4.62 -4.47
CA LEU A 90 -2.64 -4.62 -5.92
C LEU A 90 -3.39 -5.85 -6.45
N ARG A 91 -4.64 -5.66 -6.83
CA ARG A 91 -5.48 -6.69 -7.45
C ARG A 91 -5.65 -6.41 -8.93
N MET A 92 -5.83 -7.47 -9.70
CA MET A 92 -6.20 -7.38 -11.11
C MET A 92 -7.72 -7.57 -11.22
N PRO A 93 -8.37 -6.94 -12.21
CA PRO A 93 -9.77 -7.21 -12.48
C PRO A 93 -9.97 -8.69 -12.78
N GLN A 94 -11.18 -9.17 -12.59
CA GLN A 94 -11.54 -10.53 -12.94
C GLN A 94 -11.49 -10.70 -14.46
N LEU A 95 -10.51 -11.46 -14.96
CA LEU A 95 -10.32 -11.73 -16.38
C LEU A 95 -10.95 -13.07 -16.76
N SER A 96 -11.69 -13.09 -17.86
CA SER A 96 -12.28 -14.34 -18.37
C SER A 96 -11.21 -15.23 -19.02
N GLY A 97 -11.21 -16.53 -18.72
CA GLY A 97 -10.28 -17.48 -19.32
C GLY A 97 -8.85 -17.44 -18.75
N VAL A 98 -8.69 -16.93 -17.52
CA VAL A 98 -7.43 -16.87 -16.79
C VAL A 98 -7.64 -17.26 -15.34
N ASN A 99 -6.72 -18.06 -14.79
CA ASN A 99 -6.59 -18.22 -13.35
C ASN A 99 -5.47 -17.31 -12.84
N LEU A 100 -5.73 -16.54 -11.79
CA LEU A 100 -4.78 -15.63 -11.15
C LEU A 100 -4.40 -16.17 -9.78
N TYR A 101 -3.10 -16.28 -9.51
CA TYR A 101 -2.57 -16.67 -8.21
C TYR A 101 -1.66 -15.57 -7.68
N TYR A 102 -1.97 -15.09 -6.48
CA TYR A 102 -1.23 -14.01 -5.82
C TYR A 102 -0.29 -14.61 -4.79
N ASP A 103 0.98 -14.22 -4.85
CA ASP A 103 1.91 -14.49 -3.77
C ASP A 103 1.65 -13.53 -2.60
N GLN A 104 2.23 -13.83 -1.44
CA GLN A 104 2.22 -12.90 -0.31
C GLN A 104 2.93 -11.60 -0.71
N ALA A 105 2.28 -10.46 -0.48
CA ALA A 105 2.86 -9.16 -0.78
C ALA A 105 4.10 -8.89 0.08
N GLU A 106 5.14 -8.35 -0.55
CA GLU A 106 6.34 -7.87 0.15
C GLU A 106 6.18 -6.37 0.44
N THR A 107 6.22 -5.99 1.71
CA THR A 107 6.04 -4.60 2.14
C THR A 107 7.25 -4.10 2.90
N SER A 108 7.65 -2.85 2.67
CA SER A 108 8.68 -2.19 3.47
C SER A 108 8.39 -0.71 3.63
N THR A 109 8.68 -0.19 4.81
CA THR A 109 8.63 1.24 5.11
C THR A 109 10.03 1.67 5.52
N ARG A 110 10.54 2.75 4.91
CA ARG A 110 11.87 3.29 5.20
C ARG A 110 11.83 4.81 5.31
N TYR A 111 12.81 5.37 6.01
CA TYR A 111 13.03 6.81 6.04
C TYR A 111 14.11 7.17 5.01
N GLU A 112 13.81 8.14 4.14
CA GLU A 112 14.75 8.76 3.22
C GLU A 112 14.87 10.25 3.55
N GLY A 113 15.91 10.59 4.33
CA GLY A 113 16.05 11.94 4.88
C GLY A 113 14.88 12.28 5.81
N ALA A 114 14.11 13.30 5.45
CA ALA A 114 12.92 13.71 6.20
C ALA A 114 11.64 12.99 5.76
N TRP A 115 11.71 12.17 4.71
CA TRP A 115 10.54 11.56 4.10
C TRP A 115 10.36 10.10 4.53
N LEU A 116 9.11 9.72 4.76
CA LEU A 116 8.71 8.33 4.90
C LEU A 116 8.44 7.75 3.51
N VAL A 117 8.97 6.58 3.18
CA VAL A 117 8.72 5.91 1.90
C VAL A 117 8.18 4.52 2.15
N GLY A 118 6.94 4.29 1.72
CA GLY A 118 6.27 3.00 1.76
C GLY A 118 6.39 2.32 0.41
N LYS A 119 6.67 1.01 0.43
CA LYS A 119 6.81 0.16 -0.74
C LYS A 119 5.95 -1.09 -0.57
N ARG A 120 5.20 -1.47 -1.62
CA ARG A 120 4.49 -2.76 -1.70
C ARG A 120 4.75 -3.41 -3.06
N GLU A 121 5.23 -4.65 -3.04
CA GLU A 121 5.43 -5.48 -4.21
C GLU A 121 4.44 -6.64 -4.21
N GLN A 122 3.81 -6.89 -5.36
CA GLN A 122 2.84 -7.96 -5.56
C GLN A 122 3.24 -8.78 -6.78
N LYS A 123 3.50 -10.07 -6.57
CA LYS A 123 3.70 -11.05 -7.64
C LYS A 123 2.40 -11.78 -7.94
N ILE A 124 2.11 -11.95 -9.22
CA ILE A 124 0.88 -12.56 -9.73
C ILE A 124 1.26 -13.59 -10.80
N ALA A 125 0.97 -14.87 -10.57
CA ALA A 125 1.04 -15.88 -11.60
C ALA A 125 -0.28 -15.91 -12.39
N ILE A 126 -0.17 -15.72 -13.70
CA ILE A 126 -1.29 -15.62 -14.64
C ILE A 126 -1.27 -16.87 -15.49
N VAL A 127 -2.30 -17.71 -15.39
CA VAL A 127 -2.42 -18.97 -16.12
C VAL A 127 -3.61 -18.90 -17.08
N PRO A 128 -3.38 -18.73 -18.39
CA PRO A 128 -4.45 -18.78 -19.38
C PRO A 128 -5.09 -20.17 -19.41
N THR A 129 -6.42 -20.24 -19.39
CA THR A 129 -7.18 -21.51 -19.39
C THR A 129 -7.83 -21.82 -20.73
N ARG A 130 -7.85 -20.87 -21.67
CA ARG A 130 -8.33 -21.06 -23.04
C ARG A 130 -7.50 -20.24 -24.03
N ALA A 131 -7.50 -20.68 -25.28
CA ALA A 131 -6.98 -19.89 -26.38
C ALA A 131 -7.96 -18.76 -26.76
N GLY A 132 -7.44 -17.68 -27.32
CA GLY A 132 -8.22 -16.51 -27.72
C GLY A 132 -7.83 -15.26 -26.95
N GLU A 133 -8.63 -14.21 -27.11
CA GLU A 133 -8.43 -12.93 -26.43
C GLU A 133 -8.84 -13.04 -24.95
N ILE A 134 -8.05 -12.42 -24.08
CA ILE A 134 -8.34 -12.25 -22.66
C ILE A 134 -8.93 -10.86 -22.49
N THR A 135 -10.18 -10.80 -22.02
CA THR A 135 -10.93 -9.58 -21.71
C THR A 135 -11.51 -9.68 -20.32
#